data_AF-A0A968JEM3-F1
#
_entry.id   AF-A0A968JEM3-F1
#
_cell.length_a   1.000
_cell.length_b   1.000
_cell.length_c   1.000
_cell.angle_alpha   90.00
_cell.angle_beta   90.00
_cell.angle_gamma   90.00
#
_symmetry.space_group_name_H-M   'P 1'
#
loop_
_entity.id
_entity.type
_entity.pdbx_description
1 polymer ?
#
loop_
_entity_poly.entity_id
_entity_poly.type
_entity_poly.pdbx_seq_one_letter_code
_entity_poly.pdbx_strand_id
1 'polypeptide(L)'
;MSFQAYLDNIQEKTGKTPNEFITIAKEKGFNDPKTKSGIIVDWLKTDFGLGRGHAMAIVHVIKNGAKISDKYLNTGKAHSDPSNITKS
;
A
#
# COMPACT_ATOMS: atom_id res chain seq x y z
N MET A 1 17.02 0.93 -3.25
CA MET A 1 15.84 0.65 -2.40
C MET A 1 14.79 -0.04 -3.25
N SER A 2 14.26 -1.18 -2.82
CA SER A 2 13.24 -1.91 -3.58
C SER A 2 11.86 -1.30 -3.35
N PHE A 3 10.94 -1.53 -4.29
CA PHE A 3 9.52 -1.18 -4.15
C PHE A 3 8.91 -1.77 -2.87
N GLN A 4 9.39 -2.95 -2.44
CA GLN A 4 8.96 -3.60 -1.20
C GLN A 4 9.20 -2.74 0.04
N ALA A 5 10.39 -2.15 0.17
CA ALA A 5 10.72 -1.30 1.32
C ALA A 5 9.79 -0.09 1.42
N TYR A 6 9.31 0.44 0.29
CA TYR A 6 8.32 1.51 0.27
C TYR A 6 6.95 1.05 0.78
N LEU A 7 6.51 -0.16 0.38
CA LEU A 7 5.24 -0.72 0.84
C LEU A 7 5.26 -1.07 2.32
N ASP A 8 6.35 -1.66 2.81
CA ASP A 8 6.53 -1.99 4.23
C ASP A 8 6.50 -0.71 5.08
N ASN A 9 7.21 0.35 4.66
CA ASN A 9 7.17 1.66 5.32
C ASN A 9 5.76 2.28 5.32
N ILE A 10 4.97 2.09 4.26
CA ILE A 10 3.59 2.56 4.19
C ILE A 10 2.74 1.76 5.19
N GLN A 11 2.87 0.44 5.23
CA GLN A 11 2.13 -0.40 6.16
C GLN A 11 2.50 -0.11 7.61
N GLU A 12 3.77 0.09 7.93
CA GLU A 12 4.22 0.47 9.29
C GLU A 12 3.65 1.83 9.73
N LYS A 13 3.57 2.80 8.80
CA LYS A 13 3.04 4.14 9.11
C LYS A 13 1.52 4.19 9.23
N THR A 14 0.84 3.42 8.39
CA THR A 14 -0.60 3.55 8.17
C THR A 14 -1.41 2.42 8.79
N GLY A 15 -0.75 1.31 9.16
CA GLY A 15 -1.38 0.07 9.57
C GLY A 15 -2.14 -0.64 8.44
N LYS A 16 -2.06 -0.13 7.20
CA LYS A 16 -2.86 -0.60 6.06
C LYS A 16 -1.99 -1.22 4.98
N THR A 17 -2.47 -2.33 4.44
CA THR A 17 -1.82 -2.98 3.30
C THR A 17 -2.15 -2.24 1.99
N PRO A 18 -1.29 -2.34 0.97
CA PRO A 18 -1.57 -1.78 -0.36
C PRO A 18 -2.91 -2.24 -0.95
N ASN A 19 -3.33 -3.49 -0.66
CA ASN A 19 -4.59 -4.02 -1.13
C ASN A 19 -5.79 -3.37 -0.43
N GLU A 20 -5.70 -3.09 0.86
CA GLU A 20 -6.74 -2.31 1.57
C GLU A 20 -6.87 -0.91 0.99
N PHE A 21 -5.77 -0.25 0.63
CA PHE A 21 -5.84 1.05 -0.06
C PHE A 21 -6.61 0.95 -1.38
N ILE A 22 -6.44 -0.12 -2.16
CA ILE A 22 -7.21 -0.35 -3.38
C ILE A 22 -8.70 -0.48 -3.06
N THR A 23 -9.05 -1.26 -2.02
CA THR A 23 -10.44 -1.46 -1.60
C THR A 23 -11.06 -0.13 -1.17
N ILE A 24 -10.42 0.62 -0.29
CA ILE A 24 -10.91 1.92 0.20
C ILE A 24 -11.00 2.93 -0.96
N ALA A 25 -10.02 2.92 -1.87
CA ALA A 25 -10.03 3.77 -3.05
C ALA A 25 -11.19 3.43 -3.99
N LYS A 26 -11.53 2.14 -4.17
CA LYS A 26 -12.70 1.71 -4.93
C LYS A 26 -14.00 2.14 -4.26
N GLU A 27 -14.12 1.96 -2.95
CA GLU A 27 -15.29 2.40 -2.17
C GLU A 27 -15.49 3.92 -2.25
N LYS A 28 -14.41 4.70 -2.27
CA LYS A 28 -14.43 6.16 -2.46
C LYS A 28 -14.60 6.61 -3.92
N GLY A 29 -14.58 5.70 -4.89
CA GLY A 29 -14.68 6.02 -6.32
C GLY A 29 -13.38 6.51 -6.97
N PHE A 30 -12.23 6.42 -6.30
CA PHE A 30 -10.91 6.82 -6.81
C PHE A 30 -10.32 5.86 -7.85
N ASN A 31 -10.96 4.71 -8.08
CA ASN A 31 -10.60 3.78 -9.16
C ASN A 31 -11.02 4.28 -10.55
N ASP A 32 -11.78 5.38 -10.64
CA ASP A 32 -12.14 5.97 -11.93
C ASP A 32 -10.90 6.61 -12.60
N PRO A 33 -10.58 6.32 -13.88
CA PRO A 33 -9.51 6.98 -14.62
C PRO A 33 -9.66 8.52 -14.67
N LYS A 34 -10.88 9.05 -14.54
CA LYS A 34 -11.17 10.50 -14.43
C LYS A 34 -10.69 11.10 -13.11
N THR A 35 -10.44 10.29 -12.09
CA THR A 35 -9.91 10.76 -10.81
C THR A 35 -8.49 11.25 -11.00
N LYS A 36 -8.29 12.53 -10.65
CA LYS A 36 -6.96 13.16 -10.69
C LYS A 36 -6.08 12.55 -9.62
N SER A 37 -4.85 12.18 -10.00
CA SER A 37 -3.85 11.65 -9.07
C SER A 37 -3.63 12.57 -7.86
N GLY A 38 -3.72 13.89 -8.04
CA GLY A 38 -3.61 14.87 -6.97
C GLY A 38 -4.65 14.68 -5.86
N ILE A 39 -5.90 14.34 -6.20
CA ILE A 39 -6.97 14.11 -5.21
C ILE A 39 -6.64 12.91 -4.34
N ILE A 40 -6.16 11.82 -4.96
CA ILE A 40 -5.79 10.60 -4.26
C ILE A 40 -4.53 10.84 -3.40
N VAL A 41 -3.56 11.64 -3.89
CA VAL A 41 -2.37 12.02 -3.12
C VAL A 41 -2.75 12.85 -1.90
N ASP A 42 -3.62 13.85 -2.05
CA ASP A 42 -4.07 14.69 -0.93
C ASP A 42 -4.88 13.88 0.07
N TRP A 43 -5.71 12.95 -0.40
CA TRP A 43 -6.40 11.98 0.45
C TRP A 43 -5.42 11.12 1.26
N LEU A 44 -4.43 10.49 0.61
CA LEU A 44 -3.42 9.68 1.27
C LEU A 44 -2.55 10.47 2.24
N LYS A 45 -2.31 11.75 1.95
CA LYS A 45 -1.62 12.65 2.86
C LYS A 45 -2.47 13.01 4.07
N THR A 46 -3.76 13.27 3.87
CA THR A 46 -4.68 13.74 4.92
C THR A 46 -5.08 12.61 5.86
N ASP A 47 -5.50 11.47 5.31
CA ASP A 47 -6.00 10.34 6.12
C ASP A 47 -4.86 9.48 6.68
N PHE A 48 -3.71 9.44 6.00
CA PHE A 48 -2.64 8.48 6.31
C PHE A 48 -1.24 9.11 6.46
N GLY A 49 -1.11 10.44 6.34
CA GLY A 49 0.19 11.12 6.50
C GLY A 49 1.23 10.76 5.44
N LEU A 50 0.82 10.19 4.30
CA LEU A 50 1.76 9.75 3.27
C LEU A 50 2.37 10.93 2.51
N GLY A 51 3.69 10.96 2.46
CA GLY A 51 4.44 11.89 1.63
C GLY A 51 4.19 11.64 0.14
N ARG A 52 4.36 12.68 -0.69
CA ARG A 52 4.02 12.67 -2.12
C ARG A 52 4.61 11.50 -2.91
N GLY A 53 5.83 11.06 -2.59
CA GLY A 53 6.47 9.90 -3.22
C GLY A 53 5.77 8.57 -2.92
N HIS A 54 5.46 8.32 -1.64
CA HIS A 54 4.71 7.12 -1.21
C HIS A 54 3.27 7.14 -1.74
N ALA A 55 2.63 8.30 -1.70
CA ALA A 55 1.28 8.46 -2.19
C ALA A 55 1.18 8.16 -3.70
N MET A 56 2.15 8.63 -4.51
CA MET A 56 2.19 8.32 -5.95
C MET A 56 2.35 6.84 -6.25
N ALA A 57 3.08 6.08 -5.41
CA ALA A 57 3.17 4.64 -5.55
C ALA A 57 1.80 3.96 -5.37
N ILE A 58 1.05 4.36 -4.33
CA ILE A 58 -0.31 3.85 -4.08
C ILE A 58 -1.28 4.28 -5.20
N VAL A 59 -1.20 5.51 -5.70
CA VAL A 59 -1.99 5.95 -6.85
C VAL A 59 -1.75 5.05 -8.06
N HIS A 60 -0.49 4.74 -8.35
CA HIS A 60 -0.15 3.86 -9.46
C HIS A 60 -0.77 2.46 -9.28
N VAL A 61 -0.77 1.93 -8.06
CA VAL A 61 -1.38 0.63 -7.70
C VAL A 61 -2.92 0.68 -7.83
N ILE A 62 -3.56 1.76 -7.40
CA ILE A 62 -5.01 1.96 -7.52
C ILE A 62 -5.40 2.03 -9.00
N LYS A 63 -4.71 2.84 -9.82
CA LYS A 63 -5.09 3.12 -11.21
C LYS A 63 -4.73 2.01 -12.19
N ASN A 64 -3.57 1.38 -12.05
CA ASN A 64 -3.16 0.28 -12.93
C ASN A 64 -3.69 -1.08 -12.45
N GLY A 65 -4.37 -1.08 -11.30
CA GLY A 65 -4.86 -2.26 -10.65
C GLY A 65 -3.72 -3.16 -10.18
N ALA A 66 -4.15 -4.23 -9.53
CA ALA A 66 -3.34 -5.26 -8.92
C ALA A 66 -2.53 -6.10 -9.95
N LYS A 67 -2.14 -5.60 -11.13
CA LYS A 67 -1.20 -6.33 -12.03
C LYS A 67 0.20 -6.48 -11.41
N ILE A 68 0.50 -5.69 -10.38
CA ILE A 68 1.68 -5.86 -9.53
C ILE A 68 1.43 -6.95 -8.48
N SER A 69 0.20 -7.45 -8.28
CA SER A 69 -0.20 -8.12 -7.04
C SER A 69 0.11 -9.61 -6.92
N ASP A 70 0.15 -10.39 -8.01
CA ASP A 70 0.36 -11.84 -7.88
C ASP A 70 1.75 -12.20 -7.34
N LYS A 71 2.75 -11.34 -7.60
CA LYS A 71 4.13 -11.56 -7.17
C LYS A 71 4.46 -10.93 -5.81
N TYR A 72 3.64 -10.01 -5.32
CA TYR A 72 3.96 -9.18 -4.13
C TYR A 72 2.94 -9.32 -2.98
N LEU A 73 1.74 -9.87 -3.21
CA LEU A 73 0.80 -10.22 -2.14
C LEU A 73 1.01 -11.66 -1.62
N ASN A 74 1.62 -12.55 -2.42
CA ASN A 74 2.06 -13.88 -1.95
C ASN A 74 3.34 -13.84 -1.11
N THR A 75 3.98 -12.67 -0.97
CA THR A 75 4.94 -12.40 0.12
C THR A 75 4.23 -11.74 1.30
N GLY A 76 2.97 -12.14 1.57
CA GLY A 76 2.49 -12.14 2.93
C GLY A 76 3.53 -12.87 3.76
N LYS A 77 4.33 -12.13 4.53
CA LYS A 77 4.85 -12.64 5.78
C LYS A 77 3.65 -13.36 6.44
N ALA A 78 3.56 -14.70 6.53
CA ALA A 78 4.56 -15.57 7.13
C ALA A 78 5.29 -14.73 8.15
N HIS A 79 4.68 -14.59 9.32
CA HIS A 79 5.28 -13.99 10.50
C HIS A 79 6.72 -14.48 10.62
N SER A 80 7.68 -13.79 9.99
CA SER A 80 9.08 -13.86 10.36
C SER A 80 9.12 -13.02 11.62
N ASP A 81 8.70 -13.64 12.70
CA ASP A 81 9.23 -13.39 14.02
C ASP A 81 10.55 -14.16 14.11
N PRO A 82 11.72 -13.54 13.93
CA PRO A 82 12.97 -14.14 14.36
C PRO A 82 13.24 -13.77 15.82
N SER A 83 12.31 -13.98 16.76
CA SER A 83 12.55 -13.78 18.19
C SER A 83 11.57 -14.54 19.10
N ASN A 84 11.54 -15.88 19.04
CA ASN A 84 11.59 -16.62 20.31
C ASN A 84 12.24 -17.99 20.18
N ILE A 85 13.46 -18.05 20.72
CA ILE A 85 14.08 -19.24 21.30
C ILE A 85 13.06 -20.09 22.08
N THR A 86 12.82 -21.34 21.67
CA THR A 86 12.72 -22.44 22.66
C THR A 86 12.92 -23.77 21.96
N LYS A 87 14.03 -24.41 22.31
CA LYS A 87 14.19 -25.87 22.28
C LYS A 87 13.03 -26.50 23.06
N SER A 88 12.51 -27.61 22.56
CA SER A 88 12.18 -28.78 23.37
C SER A 88 12.41 -30.02 22.52
#